data_AF-A0A2V9L261-F1
#
_entry.id   AF-A0A2V9L261-F1
#
_cell.length_a   1.000
_cell.length_b   1.000
_cell.length_c   1.000
_cell.angle_alpha   90.00
_cell.angle_beta   90.00
_cell.angle_gamma   90.00
#
_symmetry.space_group_name_H-M   'P 1'
#
loop_
_entity.id
_entity.type
_entity.pdbx_description
1 polymer ?
#
loop_
_entity_poly.entity_id
_entity_poly.type
_entity_poly.pdbx_seq_one_letter_code
_entity_poly.pdbx_strand_id
1 'polypeptide(L)'
;MSRLVTFHRILGGCEAGHRESWQAFLSDYTPIALELARKYVPSWPTGPAGLWQDALRALAAENFQRLRAFDHQAEREFLVDLRSFLLEYGSRKLDPSHDVAGAPTPEAVRALLKGLPLLHQEILFLKLSGYSDTTLEALLRITPAMAQKGLERLQPDYASVVKKEQDACLWPAAWSELLAHARASSTEACPPLRSFVRIQDGQTNWYDKEPLERHLAECLHCLERWTALRELVYWRREAKPRPAEEINDLLACLPVQAGNKRGKSLLKRLFAP
;
A
#
# COMPACT_ATOMS: atom_id res chain seq x y z
N MET A 1 -8.08 25.54 16.73
CA MET A 1 -7.26 24.46 17.32
C MET A 1 -7.64 23.16 16.64
N SER A 2 -6.83 22.68 15.69
CA SER A 2 -7.02 21.35 15.10
C SER A 2 -6.75 20.31 16.18
N ARG A 3 -7.77 19.53 16.59
CA ARG A 3 -7.55 18.36 17.45
C ARG A 3 -6.73 17.38 16.62
N LEU A 4 -5.53 17.04 17.07
CA LEU A 4 -4.80 15.87 16.59
C LEU A 4 -5.72 14.65 16.75
N VAL A 5 -6.30 14.17 15.66
CA VAL A 5 -7.08 12.93 15.64
C VAL A 5 -6.08 11.81 15.40
N THR A 6 -5.99 10.87 16.33
CA THR A 6 -5.07 9.73 16.21
C THR A 6 -5.61 8.70 15.22
N PHE A 7 -4.72 7.92 14.61
CA PHE A 7 -5.07 6.80 13.72
C PHE A 7 -6.19 5.92 14.30
N HIS A 8 -6.04 5.44 15.54
CA HIS A 8 -7.05 4.57 16.16
C HIS A 8 -8.44 5.24 16.29
N ARG A 9 -8.47 6.56 16.50
CA ARG A 9 -9.73 7.31 16.55
C ARG A 9 -10.35 7.52 15.17
N ILE A 10 -9.52 7.71 14.14
CA ILE A 10 -9.98 7.73 12.75
C ILE A 10 -10.59 6.37 12.42
N LEU A 11 -9.83 5.29 12.60
CA LEU A 11 -10.24 3.95 12.22
C LEU A 11 -11.49 3.47 12.97
N GLY A 12 -11.49 3.54 14.30
CA GLY A 12 -12.67 3.14 15.09
C GLY A 12 -13.93 3.96 14.77
N GLY A 13 -13.76 5.23 14.37
CA GLY A 13 -14.89 6.03 13.90
C GLY A 13 -15.34 5.69 12.47
N CYS A 14 -14.42 5.30 11.57
CA CYS A 14 -14.78 4.79 10.25
C CYS A 14 -15.62 3.51 10.35
N GLU A 15 -15.23 2.60 11.22
CA GLU A 15 -15.94 1.32 11.46
C GLU A 15 -17.32 1.51 12.07
N ALA A 16 -17.53 2.60 12.80
CA ALA A 16 -18.82 3.04 13.32
C ALA A 16 -19.64 3.85 12.29
N GLY A 17 -19.09 4.10 11.10
CA GLY A 17 -19.75 4.88 10.04
C GLY A 17 -19.79 6.39 10.32
N HIS A 18 -18.92 6.92 11.19
CA HIS A 18 -18.89 8.35 11.49
C HIS A 18 -18.31 9.16 10.32
N ARG A 19 -19.09 10.13 9.82
CA ARG A 19 -18.69 10.98 8.69
C ARG A 19 -17.38 11.75 8.92
N GLU A 20 -17.17 12.31 10.10
CA GLU A 20 -15.95 13.09 10.42
C GLU A 20 -14.69 12.20 10.38
N SER A 21 -14.80 10.96 10.85
CA SER A 21 -13.71 9.99 10.79
C SER A 21 -13.41 9.56 9.36
N TRP A 22 -14.45 9.31 8.55
CA TRP A 22 -14.28 9.03 7.12
C TRP A 22 -13.68 10.22 6.36
N GLN A 23 -14.04 11.45 6.73
CA GLN A 23 -13.42 12.64 6.16
C GLN A 23 -11.91 12.71 6.47
N ALA A 24 -11.52 12.46 7.73
CA ALA A 24 -10.10 12.41 8.11
C ALA A 24 -9.36 11.27 7.40
N PHE A 25 -9.96 10.08 7.36
CA PHE A 25 -9.43 8.92 6.65
C PHE A 25 -9.17 9.22 5.17
N LEU A 26 -10.16 9.76 4.47
CA LEU A 26 -10.04 10.09 3.06
C LEU A 26 -9.03 11.22 2.83
N SER A 27 -8.90 12.16 3.76
CA SER A 27 -7.88 13.21 3.66
C SER A 27 -6.47 12.65 3.70
N ASP A 28 -6.19 11.77 4.65
CA ASP A 28 -4.84 11.26 4.91
C ASP A 28 -4.43 10.12 3.97
N TYR A 29 -5.37 9.25 3.59
CA TYR A 29 -5.04 7.99 2.90
C TYR A 29 -5.39 7.96 1.40
N THR A 30 -6.25 8.86 0.91
CA THR A 30 -6.53 8.95 -0.54
C THR A 30 -5.28 9.21 -1.38
N PRO A 31 -4.35 10.12 -1.02
CA PRO A 31 -3.12 10.31 -1.81
C PRO A 31 -2.36 9.01 -2.02
N ILE A 32 -2.20 8.19 -0.97
CA ILE A 32 -1.49 6.92 -1.02
C ILE A 32 -2.20 5.94 -1.95
N ALA A 33 -3.53 5.80 -1.81
CA ALA A 33 -4.33 4.93 -2.67
C ALA A 33 -4.22 5.31 -4.15
N LEU A 34 -4.21 6.61 -4.47
CA LEU A 34 -4.08 7.09 -5.84
C LEU A 34 -2.68 6.84 -6.43
N GLU A 35 -1.61 6.99 -5.65
CA GLU A 35 -0.25 6.64 -6.10
C GLU A 35 -0.12 5.14 -6.40
N LEU A 36 -0.62 4.29 -5.50
CA LEU A 36 -0.63 2.84 -5.71
C LEU A 36 -1.45 2.45 -6.93
N ALA A 37 -2.65 3.02 -7.08
CA ALA A 37 -3.52 2.77 -8.22
C ALA A 37 -2.88 3.20 -9.55
N ARG A 38 -2.24 4.38 -9.59
CA ARG A 38 -1.54 4.86 -10.79
C ARG A 38 -0.39 3.94 -11.19
N LYS A 39 0.37 3.45 -10.22
CA LYS A 39 1.54 2.59 -10.48
C LYS A 39 1.14 1.18 -10.90
N TYR A 40 0.21 0.56 -10.17
CA TYR A 40 -0.07 -0.86 -10.29
C TYR A 40 -1.33 -1.21 -11.10
N VAL A 41 -2.28 -0.28 -11.23
CA VAL A 41 -3.55 -0.52 -11.93
C VAL A 41 -3.88 0.68 -12.85
N PRO A 42 -2.95 1.10 -13.74
CA PRO A 42 -3.11 2.32 -14.52
C PRO A 42 -4.29 2.24 -15.51
N SER A 43 -4.64 1.04 -15.96
CA SER A 43 -5.67 0.79 -16.97
C SER A 43 -7.08 0.59 -16.39
N TRP A 44 -7.32 0.96 -15.13
CA TRP A 44 -8.67 0.87 -14.57
C TRP A 44 -9.65 1.71 -15.42
N PRO A 45 -10.85 1.20 -15.79
CA PRO A 45 -11.72 1.88 -16.77
C PRO A 45 -12.08 3.34 -16.43
N THR A 46 -12.17 3.66 -15.14
CA THR A 46 -12.48 4.99 -14.61
C THR A 46 -11.26 5.70 -14.01
N GLY A 47 -10.06 5.20 -14.32
CA GLY A 47 -8.78 5.68 -13.82
C GLY A 47 -8.53 5.41 -12.34
N PRO A 48 -7.40 5.90 -11.78
CA PRO A 48 -7.02 5.67 -10.39
C PRO A 48 -8.06 6.13 -9.36
N ALA A 49 -8.71 7.27 -9.61
CA ALA A 49 -9.75 7.80 -8.73
C ALA A 49 -10.99 6.91 -8.69
N GLY A 50 -11.40 6.39 -9.85
CA GLY A 50 -12.52 5.47 -9.95
C GLY A 50 -12.24 4.12 -9.30
N LEU A 51 -11.01 3.59 -9.43
CA LEU A 51 -10.60 2.40 -8.68
C LEU A 51 -10.72 2.64 -7.17
N TRP A 52 -10.22 3.78 -6.69
CA TRP A 52 -10.29 4.09 -5.27
C TRP A 52 -11.73 4.23 -4.78
N GLN A 53 -12.60 4.88 -5.56
CA GLN A 53 -14.04 5.00 -5.27
C GLN A 53 -14.72 3.62 -5.18
N ASP A 54 -14.43 2.72 -6.12
CA ASP A 54 -14.97 1.35 -6.13
C ASP A 54 -14.46 0.52 -4.94
N ALA A 55 -13.16 0.63 -4.63
CA ALA A 55 -12.53 0.01 -3.48
C ALA A 55 -13.12 0.53 -2.15
N LEU A 56 -13.41 1.83 -2.05
CA LEU A 56 -14.09 2.43 -0.89
C LEU A 56 -15.52 1.88 -0.70
N ARG A 57 -16.29 1.72 -1.79
CA ARG A 57 -17.61 1.07 -1.72
C ARG A 57 -17.50 -0.37 -1.22
N ALA A 58 -16.49 -1.10 -1.68
CA ALA A 58 -16.23 -2.46 -1.21
C ALA A 58 -15.76 -2.50 0.26
N LEU A 59 -14.97 -1.53 0.74
CA LEU A 59 -14.64 -1.40 2.16
C LEU A 59 -15.85 -1.10 3.03
N ALA A 60 -16.81 -0.35 2.49
CA ALA A 60 -18.02 0.05 3.19
C ALA A 60 -19.17 -0.96 3.12
N ALA A 61 -19.09 -1.94 2.23
CA ALA A 61 -20.04 -3.02 2.13
C ALA A 61 -20.11 -3.82 3.45
N GLU A 62 -21.21 -4.55 3.62
CA GLU A 62 -21.41 -5.47 4.77
C GLU A 62 -21.12 -4.79 6.12
N ASN A 63 -21.58 -3.54 6.26
CA ASN A 63 -21.36 -2.72 7.45
C ASN A 63 -19.87 -2.65 7.83
N PHE A 64 -18.98 -2.36 6.88
CA PHE A 64 -17.54 -2.21 7.11
C PHE A 64 -16.81 -3.49 7.56
N GLN A 65 -17.35 -4.69 7.30
CA GLN A 65 -16.74 -5.94 7.74
C GLN A 65 -15.29 -6.11 7.25
N ARG A 66 -15.01 -5.74 5.99
CA ARG A 66 -13.64 -5.85 5.45
C ARG A 66 -12.67 -4.91 6.15
N LEU A 67 -13.09 -3.68 6.47
CA LEU A 67 -12.26 -2.72 7.20
C LEU A 67 -11.92 -3.22 8.62
N ARG A 68 -12.89 -3.84 9.31
CA ARG A 68 -12.68 -4.43 10.65
C ARG A 68 -11.76 -5.65 10.66
N ALA A 69 -11.49 -6.24 9.50
CA ALA A 69 -10.62 -7.40 9.39
C ALA A 69 -9.13 -7.04 9.18
N PHE A 70 -8.82 -5.75 8.96
CA PHE A 70 -7.42 -5.28 8.86
C PHE A 70 -6.75 -5.26 10.24
N ASP A 71 -5.43 -5.09 10.28
CA ASP A 71 -4.68 -4.90 11.52
C ASP A 71 -4.90 -3.48 12.09
N HIS A 72 -5.21 -3.38 13.39
CA HIS A 72 -5.47 -2.13 14.10
C HIS A 72 -4.35 -1.73 15.06
N GLN A 73 -3.30 -2.54 15.20
CA GLN A 73 -2.25 -2.33 16.19
C GLN A 73 -1.44 -1.06 15.90
N ALA A 74 -1.16 -0.78 14.63
CA ALA A 74 -0.50 0.44 14.21
C ALA A 74 -0.84 0.82 12.76
N GLU A 75 -0.67 2.10 12.45
CA GLU A 75 -1.02 2.68 11.13
C GLU A 75 -0.25 2.00 9.99
N ARG A 76 0.99 1.59 10.22
CA ARG A 76 1.83 0.98 9.18
C ARG A 76 1.33 -0.41 8.79
N GLU A 77 0.96 -1.23 9.78
CA GLU A 77 0.34 -2.54 9.56
C GLU A 77 -0.99 -2.39 8.84
N PHE A 78 -1.84 -1.47 9.29
CA PHE A 78 -3.10 -1.13 8.62
C PHE A 78 -2.91 -0.75 7.15
N LEU A 79 -1.91 0.07 6.84
CA LEU A 79 -1.62 0.50 5.47
C LEU A 79 -1.21 -0.68 4.58
N VAL A 80 -0.50 -1.69 5.11
CA VAL A 80 -0.11 -2.89 4.37
C VAL A 80 -1.34 -3.71 3.97
N ASP A 81 -2.33 -3.81 4.86
CA ASP A 81 -3.61 -4.47 4.56
C ASP A 81 -4.45 -3.66 3.57
N LEU A 82 -4.51 -2.33 3.74
CA LEU A 82 -5.20 -1.44 2.82
C LEU A 82 -4.62 -1.52 1.40
N ARG A 83 -3.28 -1.50 1.27
CA ARG A 83 -2.59 -1.73 0.00
C ARG A 83 -2.95 -3.09 -0.57
N SER A 84 -2.83 -4.14 0.24
CA SER A 84 -3.11 -5.50 -0.19
C SER A 84 -4.51 -5.65 -0.77
N PHE A 85 -5.49 -5.09 -0.08
CA PHE A 85 -6.88 -5.02 -0.51
C PHE A 85 -7.06 -4.22 -1.80
N LEU A 86 -6.47 -3.03 -1.91
CA LEU A 86 -6.59 -2.19 -3.10
C LEU A 86 -6.05 -2.90 -4.34
N LEU A 87 -4.86 -3.52 -4.23
CA LEU A 87 -4.24 -4.24 -5.32
C LEU A 87 -5.01 -5.51 -5.70
N GLU A 88 -5.51 -6.27 -4.72
CA GLU A 88 -6.36 -7.44 -4.96
C GLU A 88 -7.72 -7.06 -5.59
N TYR A 89 -8.28 -5.92 -5.20
CA TYR A 89 -9.51 -5.41 -5.80
C TYR A 89 -9.28 -4.99 -7.25
N GLY A 90 -8.20 -4.22 -7.50
CA GLY A 90 -7.84 -3.73 -8.82
C GLY A 90 -7.45 -4.83 -9.80
N SER A 91 -6.82 -5.92 -9.31
CA SER A 91 -6.36 -7.01 -10.18
C SER A 91 -7.47 -7.74 -10.91
N ARG A 92 -8.71 -7.69 -10.40
CA ARG A 92 -9.89 -8.37 -10.97
C ARG A 92 -10.27 -7.89 -12.38
N LYS A 93 -9.80 -6.71 -12.79
CA LYS A 93 -10.07 -6.14 -14.12
C LYS A 93 -8.80 -5.81 -14.90
N LEU A 94 -7.64 -6.30 -14.45
CA LEU A 94 -6.41 -6.16 -15.22
C LEU A 94 -6.50 -7.08 -16.44
N ASP A 95 -6.15 -6.53 -17.60
CA ASP A 95 -6.01 -7.29 -18.84
C ASP A 95 -4.53 -7.67 -19.00
N PRO A 96 -4.19 -8.97 -19.01
CA PRO A 96 -2.83 -9.44 -19.28
C PRO A 96 -2.25 -8.95 -20.61
N SER A 97 -3.09 -8.54 -21.57
CA SER A 97 -2.63 -7.98 -22.84
C SER A 97 -1.90 -6.63 -22.69
N HIS A 98 -2.09 -5.93 -21.56
CA HIS A 98 -1.39 -4.69 -21.24
C HIS A 98 -0.01 -4.93 -20.60
N ASP A 99 0.32 -6.17 -20.22
CA ASP A 99 1.65 -6.49 -19.70
C ASP A 99 2.68 -6.47 -20.84
N VAL A 100 3.85 -5.89 -20.57
CA VAL A 100 4.99 -6.02 -21.48
C VAL A 100 5.45 -7.49 -21.52
N ALA A 101 5.85 -7.95 -22.70
CA ALA A 101 6.35 -9.31 -22.90
C ALA A 101 7.51 -9.65 -21.95
N GLY A 102 7.56 -10.91 -21.50
CA GLY A 102 8.58 -11.38 -20.56
C GLY A 102 8.28 -11.06 -19.09
N ALA A 103 7.01 -10.96 -18.71
CA ALA A 103 6.63 -10.75 -17.31
C ALA A 103 7.24 -11.82 -16.38
N PRO A 104 7.76 -11.43 -15.20
CA PRO A 104 8.42 -12.36 -14.29
C PRO A 104 7.42 -13.29 -13.59
N THR A 105 7.72 -14.59 -13.58
CA THR A 105 6.98 -15.58 -12.77
C THR A 105 7.49 -15.59 -11.32
N PRO A 106 6.73 -16.13 -10.35
CA PRO A 106 7.22 -16.32 -8.99
C PRO A 106 8.55 -17.09 -8.92
N GLU A 107 8.72 -18.12 -9.75
CA GLU A 107 9.94 -18.93 -9.82
C GLU A 107 11.11 -18.12 -10.38
N ALA A 108 10.88 -17.32 -11.43
CA ALA A 108 11.90 -16.43 -12.00
C ALA A 108 12.35 -15.39 -10.97
N VAL A 109 11.42 -14.77 -10.23
CA VAL A 109 11.76 -13.85 -9.15
C VAL A 109 12.57 -14.55 -8.05
N ARG A 110 12.16 -15.73 -7.58
CA ARG A 110 12.95 -16.48 -6.59
C ARG A 110 14.36 -16.80 -7.09
N ALA A 111 14.50 -17.18 -8.35
CA ALA A 111 15.81 -17.47 -8.96
C ALA A 111 16.70 -16.22 -9.02
N LEU A 112 16.15 -15.07 -9.43
CA LEU A 112 16.88 -13.78 -9.46
C LEU A 112 17.39 -13.37 -8.08
N LEU A 113 16.56 -13.55 -7.04
CA LEU A 113 16.86 -13.14 -5.67
C LEU A 113 17.83 -14.08 -4.95
N LYS A 114 17.87 -15.35 -5.35
CA LYS A 114 18.63 -16.41 -4.65
C LYS A 114 20.10 -16.03 -4.44
N GLY A 115 20.55 -16.11 -3.18
CA GLY A 115 21.93 -15.85 -2.79
C GLY A 115 22.36 -14.38 -2.85
N LEU A 116 21.44 -13.45 -3.09
CA LEU A 116 21.72 -12.02 -2.94
C LEU A 116 21.54 -11.58 -1.49
N PRO A 117 22.32 -10.57 -1.03
CA PRO A 117 22.04 -9.89 0.24
C PRO A 117 20.63 -9.30 0.26
N LEU A 118 19.99 -9.24 1.43
CA LEU A 118 18.61 -8.76 1.57
C LEU A 118 18.39 -7.38 0.93
N LEU A 119 19.30 -6.43 1.12
CA LEU A 119 19.22 -5.10 0.47
C LEU A 119 19.14 -5.18 -1.06
N HIS A 120 19.91 -6.09 -1.68
CA HIS A 120 19.85 -6.29 -3.13
C HIS A 120 18.50 -6.90 -3.53
N GLN A 121 17.99 -7.83 -2.73
CA GLN A 121 16.68 -8.43 -2.97
C GLN A 121 15.56 -7.39 -2.88
N GLU A 122 15.60 -6.50 -1.90
CA GLU A 122 14.67 -5.37 -1.76
C GLU A 122 14.68 -4.48 -3.00
N ILE A 123 15.88 -4.05 -3.42
CA ILE A 123 16.04 -3.19 -4.59
C ILE A 123 15.50 -3.89 -5.84
N LEU A 124 15.83 -5.16 -6.07
CA LEU A 124 15.39 -5.90 -7.25
C LEU A 124 13.89 -6.10 -7.27
N PHE A 125 13.30 -6.49 -6.13
CA PHE A 125 11.87 -6.70 -6.01
C PHE A 125 11.09 -5.41 -6.27
N LEU A 126 11.53 -4.29 -5.68
CA LEU A 126 10.92 -2.99 -5.91
C LEU A 126 11.15 -2.49 -7.35
N LYS A 127 12.32 -2.74 -7.94
CA LYS A 127 12.62 -2.40 -9.34
C LYS A 127 11.69 -3.17 -10.29
N LEU A 128 11.55 -4.49 -10.12
CA LEU A 128 10.61 -5.33 -10.86
C LEU A 128 9.16 -4.88 -10.66
N SER A 129 8.81 -4.35 -9.48
CA SER A 129 7.48 -3.75 -9.25
C SER A 129 7.22 -2.44 -10.01
N GLY A 130 8.23 -1.89 -10.68
CA GLY A 130 8.13 -0.72 -11.53
C GLY A 130 8.68 0.58 -10.95
N TYR A 131 9.51 0.54 -9.89
CA TYR A 131 10.11 1.75 -9.32
C TYR A 131 11.33 2.27 -10.09
N SER A 132 11.36 3.58 -10.32
CA SER A 132 12.53 4.34 -10.81
C SER A 132 13.65 4.41 -9.77
N ASP A 133 14.88 4.69 -10.20
CA ASP A 133 16.01 4.79 -9.26
C ASP A 133 15.85 5.98 -8.30
N THR A 134 15.32 7.10 -8.80
CA THR A 134 15.01 8.28 -8.00
C THR A 134 14.06 7.96 -6.86
N THR A 135 12.97 7.23 -7.14
CA THR A 135 12.03 6.85 -6.08
C THR A 135 12.61 5.81 -5.15
N LEU A 136 13.37 4.83 -5.66
CA LEU A 136 14.05 3.84 -4.80
C LEU A 136 15.03 4.50 -3.83
N GLU A 137 15.77 5.50 -4.27
CA GLU A 137 16.69 6.25 -3.42
C GLU A 137 15.94 6.99 -2.31
N ALA A 138 14.80 7.62 -2.62
CA ALA A 138 13.97 8.31 -1.63
C ALA A 138 13.24 7.35 -0.65
N LEU A 139 12.87 6.16 -1.15
CA LEU A 139 12.17 5.11 -0.40
C LEU A 139 13.11 4.36 0.55
N LEU A 140 14.28 3.92 0.06
CA LEU A 140 15.25 3.12 0.82
C LEU A 140 16.32 3.96 1.53
N ARG A 141 16.47 5.25 1.17
CA ARG A 141 17.54 6.15 1.63
C ARG A 141 18.94 5.62 1.30
N ILE A 142 19.04 4.90 0.21
CA ILE A 142 20.26 4.26 -0.30
C ILE A 142 20.23 4.37 -1.82
N THR A 143 21.37 4.71 -2.42
CA THR A 143 21.51 4.76 -3.89
C THR A 143 21.40 3.34 -4.47
N PRO A 144 20.52 3.09 -5.46
CA PRO A 144 20.34 1.76 -6.07
C PRO A 144 21.63 1.12 -6.61
N ALA A 145 22.61 1.95 -6.99
CA ALA A 145 23.94 1.50 -7.42
C ALA A 145 24.67 0.63 -6.38
N MET A 146 24.31 0.72 -5.09
CA MET A 146 24.84 -0.18 -4.06
C MET A 146 24.46 -1.65 -4.30
N ALA A 147 23.37 -1.91 -5.03
CA ALA A 147 22.96 -3.26 -5.43
C ALA A 147 23.37 -3.62 -6.86
N GLN A 148 24.51 -3.11 -7.35
CA GLN A 148 24.99 -3.32 -8.72
C GLN A 148 24.91 -4.78 -9.19
N LYS A 149 25.42 -5.73 -8.38
CA LYS A 149 25.34 -7.18 -8.68
C LYS A 149 23.91 -7.68 -8.87
N GLY A 150 22.95 -7.13 -8.14
CA GLY A 150 21.55 -7.45 -8.32
C GLY A 150 21.02 -6.86 -9.62
N LEU A 151 21.29 -5.59 -9.89
CA LEU A 151 20.82 -4.90 -11.10
C LEU A 151 21.38 -5.54 -12.38
N GLU A 152 22.63 -6.05 -12.32
CA GLU A 152 23.24 -6.83 -13.41
C GLU A 152 22.45 -8.12 -13.71
N ARG A 153 21.85 -8.77 -12.70
CA ARG A 153 20.99 -9.95 -12.93
C ARG A 153 19.70 -9.63 -13.67
N LEU A 154 19.24 -8.38 -13.60
CA LEU A 154 18.04 -7.95 -14.33
C LEU A 154 18.34 -7.65 -15.81
N GLN A 155 19.59 -7.39 -16.20
CA GLN A 155 19.90 -6.94 -17.56
C GLN A 155 19.52 -7.93 -18.68
N PRO A 156 19.75 -9.26 -18.56
CA PRO A 156 19.45 -10.18 -19.66
C PRO A 156 17.97 -10.23 -20.02
N ASP A 157 17.10 -10.29 -19.01
CA ASP A 157 15.67 -10.60 -19.18
C ASP A 157 14.76 -9.40 -18.88
N TYR A 158 15.26 -8.37 -18.18
CA TYR A 158 14.47 -7.25 -17.64
C TYR A 158 15.16 -5.88 -17.83
N ALA A 159 15.94 -5.70 -18.90
CA ALA A 159 16.64 -4.42 -19.17
C ALA A 159 15.71 -3.19 -19.18
N SER A 160 14.44 -3.36 -19.61
CA SER A 160 13.41 -2.31 -19.63
C SER A 160 13.05 -1.80 -18.23
N VAL A 161 13.17 -2.64 -17.20
CA VAL A 161 12.98 -2.26 -15.80
C VAL A 161 14.17 -1.45 -15.29
N VAL A 162 15.39 -1.83 -15.66
CA VAL A 162 16.60 -1.16 -15.17
C VAL A 162 16.67 0.27 -15.69
N LYS A 163 16.31 0.50 -16.96
CA LYS A 163 16.40 1.81 -17.63
C LYS A 163 15.22 2.75 -17.35
N LYS A 164 14.36 2.40 -16.39
CA LYS A 164 13.10 3.11 -16.17
C LYS A 164 13.29 4.41 -15.38
N GLU A 165 12.83 5.51 -15.95
CA GLU A 165 12.92 6.85 -15.35
C GLU A 165 11.69 7.24 -14.52
N GLN A 166 10.52 6.71 -14.84
CA GLN A 166 9.25 7.04 -14.19
C GLN A 166 8.65 5.82 -13.51
N ASP A 167 7.94 6.00 -12.40
CA ASP A 167 7.31 4.88 -11.69
C ASP A 167 6.08 4.36 -12.44
N ALA A 168 6.09 3.08 -12.81
CA ALA A 168 4.95 2.36 -13.38
C ALA A 168 5.26 0.85 -13.46
N CYS A 169 4.32 0.02 -13.03
CA CYS A 169 4.44 -1.43 -13.21
C CYS A 169 4.35 -1.76 -14.70
N LEU A 170 5.33 -2.52 -15.23
CA LEU A 170 5.35 -2.93 -16.65
C LEU A 170 4.49 -4.16 -16.93
N TRP A 171 4.11 -4.88 -15.89
CA TRP A 171 3.27 -6.07 -15.97
C TRP A 171 2.23 -6.08 -14.85
N PRO A 172 1.28 -5.11 -14.83
CA PRO A 172 0.23 -5.05 -13.83
C PRO A 172 -0.44 -6.40 -13.50
N ALA A 173 -0.84 -7.18 -14.52
CA ALA A 173 -1.59 -8.41 -14.31
C ALA A 173 -0.70 -9.49 -13.69
N ALA A 174 0.43 -9.81 -14.30
CA ALA A 174 1.37 -10.80 -13.80
C ALA A 174 2.00 -10.40 -12.45
N TRP A 175 2.24 -9.10 -12.21
CA TRP A 175 2.71 -8.64 -10.89
C TRP A 175 1.65 -8.89 -9.82
N SER A 176 0.38 -8.62 -10.13
CA SER A 176 -0.72 -8.86 -9.19
C SER A 176 -0.86 -10.34 -8.87
N GLU A 177 -0.69 -11.22 -9.85
CA GLU A 177 -0.63 -12.68 -9.66
C GLU A 177 0.56 -13.10 -8.80
N LEU A 178 1.75 -12.51 -9.04
CA LEU A 178 2.93 -12.75 -8.21
C LEU A 178 2.70 -12.35 -6.76
N LEU A 179 2.09 -11.18 -6.51
CA LEU A 179 1.73 -10.72 -5.17
C LEU A 179 0.68 -11.63 -4.53
N ALA A 180 -0.29 -12.13 -5.29
CA ALA A 180 -1.26 -13.11 -4.79
C ALA A 180 -0.58 -14.43 -4.41
N HIS A 181 0.32 -14.94 -5.25
CA HIS A 181 1.13 -16.13 -4.95
C HIS A 181 2.00 -15.94 -3.70
N ALA A 182 2.71 -14.81 -3.59
CA ALA A 182 3.53 -14.49 -2.42
C ALA A 182 2.69 -14.49 -1.15
N ARG A 183 1.51 -13.86 -1.17
CA ARG A 183 0.57 -13.82 -0.04
C ARG A 183 0.04 -15.21 0.34
N ALA A 184 -0.31 -16.04 -0.65
CA ALA A 184 -0.76 -17.42 -0.42
C ALA A 184 0.34 -18.36 0.09
N SER A 185 1.62 -18.01 -0.09
CA SER A 185 2.77 -18.82 0.34
C SER A 185 3.22 -18.62 1.81
N SER A 186 2.40 -17.95 2.63
CA SER A 186 2.69 -17.80 4.06
C SER A 186 2.75 -19.15 4.78
N THR A 187 3.64 -19.28 5.76
CA THR A 187 3.74 -20.47 6.63
C THR A 187 3.69 -20.06 8.09
N GLU A 188 3.55 -21.02 9.01
CA GLU A 188 3.61 -20.78 10.46
C GLU A 188 4.99 -20.24 10.91
N ALA A 189 6.03 -20.42 10.09
CA ALA A 189 7.36 -19.87 10.34
C ALA A 189 7.50 -18.40 9.93
N CYS A 190 6.53 -17.83 9.19
CA CYS A 190 6.55 -16.43 8.81
C CYS A 190 6.30 -15.54 10.04
N PRO A 191 7.20 -14.58 10.36
CA PRO A 191 7.01 -13.70 11.49
C PRO A 191 5.82 -12.74 11.27
N PRO A 192 5.20 -12.25 12.35
CA PRO A 192 4.18 -11.21 12.25
C PRO A 192 4.79 -9.90 11.71
N LEU A 193 4.00 -9.12 10.97
CA LEU A 193 4.45 -7.84 10.38
C LEU A 193 5.00 -6.86 11.43
N ARG A 194 4.46 -6.89 12.66
CA ARG A 194 4.96 -6.09 13.77
C ARG A 194 6.46 -6.30 14.04
N SER A 195 6.98 -7.50 13.80
CA SER A 195 8.42 -7.77 13.91
C SER A 195 9.23 -6.96 12.90
N PHE A 196 8.71 -6.78 11.67
CA PHE A 196 9.33 -5.96 10.64
C PHE A 196 9.30 -4.48 11.00
N VAL A 197 8.17 -3.99 11.55
CA VAL A 197 8.04 -2.61 12.03
C VAL A 197 9.09 -2.30 13.09
N ARG A 198 9.28 -3.20 14.08
CA ARG A 198 10.30 -3.05 15.12
C ARG A 198 11.72 -2.99 14.57
N ILE A 199 12.04 -3.80 13.54
CA ILE A 199 13.34 -3.73 12.87
C ILE A 199 13.53 -2.35 12.22
N GLN A 200 12.54 -1.86 11.48
CA GLN A 200 12.63 -0.56 10.80
C GLN A 200 12.74 0.62 11.77
N ASP A 201 12.14 0.50 12.95
CA ASP A 201 12.22 1.51 14.01
C ASP A 201 13.49 1.39 14.88
N GLY A 202 14.37 0.41 14.62
CA GLY A 202 15.59 0.19 15.40
C GLY A 202 15.32 -0.32 16.83
N GLN A 203 14.13 -0.89 17.06
CA GLN A 203 13.71 -1.40 18.37
C GLN A 203 14.07 -2.89 18.58
N THR A 204 14.66 -3.53 17.57
CA THR A 204 15.09 -4.93 17.62
C THR A 204 16.61 -4.98 17.82
N ASN A 205 17.06 -5.77 18.80
CA ASN A 205 18.49 -6.01 18.99
C ASN A 205 19.07 -6.86 17.84
N TRP A 206 20.40 -6.93 17.73
CA TRP A 206 21.06 -7.68 16.65
C TRP A 206 20.69 -9.18 16.64
N TYR A 207 20.65 -9.84 17.81
CA TYR A 207 20.38 -11.27 17.92
C TYR A 207 18.99 -11.67 17.42
N ASP A 208 18.00 -10.81 17.62
CA ASP A 208 16.64 -11.03 17.15
C ASP A 208 16.46 -10.61 15.68
N LYS A 209 17.28 -9.67 15.20
CA LYS A 209 17.23 -9.13 13.85
C LYS A 209 17.79 -10.11 12.80
N GLU A 210 18.94 -10.71 13.06
CA GLU A 210 19.63 -11.55 12.07
C GLU A 210 18.78 -12.76 11.59
N PRO A 211 18.11 -13.54 12.46
CA PRO A 211 17.25 -14.64 12.03
C PRO A 211 16.05 -14.17 11.19
N LEU A 212 15.49 -12.99 11.50
CA LEU A 212 14.39 -12.39 10.75
C LEU A 212 14.84 -11.96 9.36
N GLU A 213 16.00 -11.31 9.24
CA GLU A 213 16.57 -10.91 7.93
C GLU A 213 16.93 -12.13 7.07
N ARG A 214 17.42 -13.22 7.69
CA ARG A 214 17.67 -14.48 6.98
C ARG A 214 16.38 -15.08 6.44
N HIS A 215 15.32 -15.14 7.25
CA HIS A 215 14.02 -15.61 6.79
C HIS A 215 13.45 -14.72 5.67
N LEU A 216 13.58 -13.40 5.80
CA LEU A 216 13.17 -12.44 4.76
C LEU A 216 13.86 -12.70 3.42
N ALA A 217 15.14 -13.04 3.44
CA ALA A 217 15.94 -13.32 2.24
C ALA A 217 15.59 -14.64 1.54
N GLU A 218 14.82 -15.52 2.19
CA GLU A 218 14.46 -16.86 1.69
C GLU A 218 12.94 -17.00 1.43
N CYS A 219 12.12 -16.11 2.00
CA CYS A 219 10.68 -16.20 1.96
C CYS A 219 10.07 -15.04 1.14
N LEU A 220 9.56 -15.37 -0.06
CA LEU A 220 8.92 -14.39 -0.94
C LEU A 220 7.72 -13.69 -0.29
N HIS A 221 6.93 -14.40 0.53
CA HIS A 221 5.85 -13.82 1.33
C HIS A 221 6.36 -12.69 2.23
N CYS A 222 7.42 -12.94 2.98
CA CYS A 222 7.97 -11.98 3.93
C CYS A 222 8.69 -10.83 3.22
N LEU A 223 9.39 -11.10 2.11
CA LEU A 223 10.00 -10.04 1.28
C LEU A 223 8.93 -9.10 0.71
N GLU A 224 7.80 -9.64 0.23
CA GLU A 224 6.67 -8.83 -0.25
C GLU A 224 6.14 -7.92 0.86
N ARG A 225 5.89 -8.46 2.05
CA ARG A 225 5.41 -7.65 3.19
C ARG A 225 6.43 -6.61 3.65
N TRP A 226 7.71 -6.96 3.66
CA TRP A 226 8.79 -6.05 4.02
C TRP A 226 8.91 -4.87 3.05
N THR A 227 8.88 -5.16 1.74
CA THR A 227 8.93 -4.13 0.71
C THR A 227 7.64 -3.31 0.64
N ALA A 228 6.47 -3.91 0.88
CA ALA A 228 5.20 -3.19 1.03
C ALA A 228 5.25 -2.21 2.21
N LEU A 229 5.81 -2.64 3.35
CA LEU A 229 5.98 -1.77 4.51
C LEU A 229 6.89 -0.57 4.18
N ARG A 230 8.01 -0.79 3.49
CA ARG A 230 8.91 0.28 3.02
C ARG A 230 8.20 1.25 2.07
N GLU A 231 7.48 0.71 1.09
CA GLU A 231 6.70 1.46 0.11
C GLU A 231 5.66 2.37 0.80
N LEU A 232 4.95 1.86 1.79
CA LEU A 232 3.90 2.60 2.47
C LEU A 232 4.43 3.63 3.46
N VAL A 233 5.55 3.35 4.13
CA VAL A 233 6.24 4.36 4.96
C VAL A 233 6.68 5.54 4.10
N TYR A 234 7.20 5.26 2.90
CA TYR A 234 7.55 6.29 1.93
C TYR A 234 6.31 7.10 1.51
N TRP A 235 5.28 6.46 0.97
CA TRP A 235 4.10 7.18 0.50
C TRP A 235 3.34 7.91 1.60
N ARG A 236 3.30 7.37 2.82
CA ARG A 236 2.67 8.05 3.96
C ARG A 236 3.38 9.36 4.29
N ARG A 237 4.71 9.42 4.13
CA ARG A 237 5.52 10.62 4.33
C ARG A 237 5.31 11.65 3.23
N GLU A 238 5.21 11.19 1.97
CA GLU A 238 5.00 12.08 0.81
C GLU A 238 3.54 12.56 0.69
N ALA A 239 2.59 11.82 1.28
CA ALA A 239 1.17 12.14 1.22
C ALA A 239 0.84 13.48 1.87
N LYS A 240 0.31 14.40 1.07
CA LYS A 240 -0.27 15.65 1.55
C LYS A 240 -1.78 15.46 1.76
N PRO A 241 -2.32 15.79 2.95
CA PRO A 241 -3.74 15.66 3.22
C PRO A 241 -4.58 16.39 2.17
N ARG A 242 -5.59 15.70 1.64
CA ARG A 242 -6.49 16.28 0.63
C ARG A 242 -7.42 17.32 1.28
N PRO A 243 -7.74 18.43 0.59
CA PRO A 243 -8.71 19.38 1.09
C PRO A 243 -10.12 18.76 1.13
N ALA A 244 -10.97 19.27 2.02
CA ALA A 244 -12.32 18.74 2.23
C ALA A 244 -13.17 18.73 0.95
N GLU A 245 -12.95 19.70 0.06
CA GLU A 245 -13.64 19.83 -1.22
C GLU A 245 -13.40 18.63 -2.14
N GLU A 246 -12.15 18.16 -2.24
CA GLU A 246 -11.75 16.98 -3.03
C GLU A 246 -12.22 15.65 -2.40
N ILE A 247 -12.56 15.66 -1.11
CA ILE A 247 -13.00 14.46 -0.37
C ILE A 247 -14.52 14.28 -0.45
N ASN A 248 -15.28 15.34 -0.66
CA ASN A 248 -16.74 15.29 -0.60
C ASN A 248 -17.34 14.27 -1.56
N ASP A 249 -16.79 14.15 -2.77
CA ASP A 249 -17.25 13.20 -3.78
C ASP A 249 -17.01 11.74 -3.37
N LEU A 250 -15.84 11.46 -2.77
CA LEU A 250 -15.53 10.15 -2.21
C LEU A 250 -16.41 9.83 -1.00
N LEU A 251 -16.65 10.83 -0.15
CA LEU A 251 -17.47 10.69 1.05
C LEU A 251 -18.95 10.46 0.72
N ALA A 252 -19.44 10.99 -0.41
CA ALA A 252 -20.78 10.73 -0.91
C ALA A 252 -21.01 9.27 -1.33
N CYS A 253 -19.93 8.51 -1.57
CA CYS A 253 -19.99 7.10 -1.96
C CYS A 253 -20.09 6.14 -0.77
N LEU A 254 -19.96 6.65 0.45
CA LEU A 254 -19.92 5.86 1.67
C LEU A 254 -21.25 5.97 2.43
N PRO A 255 -21.76 4.86 3.01
CA PRO A 255 -22.95 4.84 3.85
C PRO A 255 -22.64 5.38 5.26
N VAL A 256 -22.25 6.66 5.34
CA VAL A 256 -21.87 7.31 6.60
C VAL A 256 -23.04 8.02 7.25
N GLN A 257 -23.04 8.04 8.59
CA GLN A 257 -24.04 8.76 9.38
C GLN A 257 -24.04 10.24 8.99
N ALA A 258 -25.23 10.81 8.78
CA ALA A 258 -25.35 12.24 8.54
C ALA A 258 -24.72 13.00 9.72
N GLY A 259 -23.76 13.87 9.42
CA GLY A 259 -23.09 14.67 10.45
C GLY A 259 -24.14 15.40 11.27
N ASN A 260 -24.09 15.25 12.60
CA ASN A 260 -24.96 15.99 13.50
C ASN A 260 -24.76 17.49 13.21
N LYS A 261 -25.74 18.13 12.55
CA LYS A 261 -25.81 19.59 12.42
C LYS A 261 -26.08 20.20 13.79
N ARG A 262 -25.15 20.06 14.74
CA ARG A 262 -25.13 20.84 15.99
C ARG A 262 -24.87 22.29 15.60
N GLY A 263 -25.93 23.07 15.45
CA GLY A 263 -25.78 24.52 15.30
C GLY A 263 -26.93 25.31 14.69
N LYS A 264 -28.03 24.70 14.21
CA LYS A 264 -29.16 25.50 13.64
C LYS A 264 -30.55 25.18 14.20
N SER A 265 -30.69 24.21 15.09
CA SER A 265 -32.02 23.78 15.60
C SER A 265 -32.47 24.51 16.87
N LEU A 266 -31.56 24.88 17.79
CA LEU A 266 -31.94 25.54 19.04
C LEU A 266 -32.29 27.03 18.87
N LEU A 267 -31.53 27.78 18.06
CA LEU A 267 -31.84 29.19 17.80
C LEU A 267 -33.10 29.38 16.93
N LYS A 268 -33.47 28.40 16.10
CA LYS A 268 -34.75 28.45 15.35
C LYS A 268 -35.98 28.12 16.18
N ARG A 269 -35.83 27.49 17.35
CA ARG A 269 -36.95 27.21 18.27
C ARG A 269 -37.17 28.32 19.30
N LEU A 270 -36.19 29.19 19.53
CA LEU A 270 -36.28 30.33 20.46
C LEU A 270 -36.75 31.63 19.79
N PHE A 271 -36.80 31.68 18.46
CA PHE A 271 -37.18 32.89 17.69
C PHE A 271 -38.17 32.60 16.55
N ALA A 272 -38.99 31.56 16.68
CA ALA A 272 -40.16 31.42 15.81
C ALA A 272 -41.28 32.33 16.37
N PRO A 273 -41.92 33.18 15.54
CA PRO A 273 -42.98 34.09 15.96
C PRO A 273 -44.23 33.37 16.46
#